data_AF-A0AAW1C7N9-F1
#
_entry.id   AF-A0AAW1C7N9-F1
#
_cell.length_a   1.000
_cell.length_b   1.000
_cell.length_c   1.000
_cell.angle_alpha   90.00
_cell.angle_beta   90.00
_cell.angle_gamma   90.00
#
_symmetry.space_group_name_H-M   'P 1'
#
loop_
_entity.id
_entity.type
_entity.pdbx_description
1 polymer ?
#
loop_
_entity_poly.entity_id
_entity_poly.type
_entity_poly.pdbx_seq_one_letter_code
_entity_poly.pdbx_strand_id
1 'polypeptide(L)'
;LRETVLLTSFLMVVGAGLRCIPVSNQETRKWLIHGGQLLNGLAGPTVTSASPLLSTTWFSPDERATATAIASLISYLGGACAFLVGPLVVPGPNSTTAVPPVFGNSPEYIKDRIEAVLFAEFGIVAVIFCAALAYFPSRPPFPPSVAAASQRLSYGRSFCRLLSNPRFLMIALAYAIPLGVFSGWSGVLDWILTPVHISQVDAGWIGFWSIVGGCVVGIALARFADFIRGMLKPILLLLLSGATLSSFWYTLTCLKTVIHLPLTTATLYTSCILLGVFLNSSVPIFFELFVETVYPVPEGITCGVVTFLNNMFMGVLLFFFSFYHKEFSWFNWCLPGSCLLSLLLILCFRESYDRLYLDVIVSV
;
A
#
# COMPACT_ATOMS: atom_id res chain seq x y z
N LEU A 1 -19.85 6.59 -5.10
CA LEU A 1 -19.25 6.48 -3.76
C LEU A 1 -20.02 5.49 -2.91
N ARG A 2 -21.25 5.77 -2.45
CA ARG A 2 -22.03 4.82 -1.62
C ARG A 2 -22.18 3.42 -2.23
N GLU A 3 -22.67 3.32 -3.46
CA GLU A 3 -22.82 2.01 -4.14
C GLU A 3 -21.49 1.26 -4.24
N THR A 4 -20.42 1.97 -4.56
CA THR A 4 -19.07 1.42 -4.69
C THR A 4 -18.55 0.92 -3.35
N VAL A 5 -18.70 1.70 -2.27
CA VAL A 5 -18.32 1.32 -0.90
C VAL A 5 -19.12 0.11 -0.43
N LEU A 6 -20.43 0.08 -0.66
CA LEU A 6 -21.28 -1.05 -0.29
C LEU A 6 -20.88 -2.33 -1.04
N LEU A 7 -20.62 -2.23 -2.36
CA LEU A 7 -20.15 -3.36 -3.16
C LEU A 7 -18.81 -3.88 -2.65
N THR A 8 -17.84 -2.99 -2.39
CA THR A 8 -16.52 -3.35 -1.88
C THR A 8 -16.60 -4.00 -0.50
N SER A 9 -17.33 -3.41 0.44
CA SER A 9 -17.52 -3.98 1.78
C SER A 9 -18.25 -5.32 1.72
N PHE A 10 -19.25 -5.46 0.83
CA PHE A 10 -19.92 -6.75 0.60
C PHE A 10 -18.94 -7.82 0.10
N LEU A 11 -18.12 -7.52 -0.91
CA LEU A 11 -17.10 -8.43 -1.42
C LEU A 11 -16.11 -8.84 -0.31
N MET A 12 -15.74 -7.91 0.57
CA MET A 12 -14.86 -8.20 1.72
C MET A 12 -15.53 -9.10 2.77
N VAL A 13 -16.81 -8.88 3.08
CA VAL A 13 -17.57 -9.75 4.00
C VAL A 13 -17.68 -11.16 3.44
N VAL A 14 -18.04 -11.30 2.16
CA VAL A 14 -18.11 -12.61 1.51
C VAL A 14 -16.73 -13.27 1.47
N GLY A 15 -15.68 -12.51 1.14
CA GLY A 15 -14.31 -13.00 1.11
C GLY A 15 -13.80 -13.51 2.47
N ALA A 16 -14.06 -12.74 3.53
CA ALA A 16 -13.75 -13.16 4.90
C ALA A 16 -14.60 -14.35 5.35
N GLY A 17 -15.89 -14.39 4.97
CA GLY A 17 -16.80 -15.49 5.28
C GLY A 17 -16.34 -16.82 4.66
N LEU A 18 -15.92 -16.82 3.38
CA LEU A 18 -15.39 -18.01 2.71
C LEU A 18 -14.16 -18.59 3.41
N ARG A 19 -13.30 -17.75 4.01
CA ARG A 19 -12.12 -18.18 4.76
C ARG A 19 -12.47 -18.85 6.10
N CYS A 20 -13.66 -18.58 6.63
CA CYS A 20 -14.10 -19.09 7.93
C CYS A 20 -14.88 -20.41 7.85
N ILE A 21 -15.17 -20.94 6.65
CA ILE A 21 -15.96 -22.16 6.51
C ILE A 21 -15.12 -23.37 6.95
N PRO A 22 -15.51 -24.08 8.04
CA PRO A 22 -14.76 -25.24 8.51
C PRO A 22 -15.07 -26.45 7.62
N VAL A 23 -14.16 -26.74 6.68
CA VAL A 23 -14.26 -27.91 5.78
C VAL A 23 -13.18 -28.92 6.12
N SER A 24 -13.58 -30.17 6.37
CA SER A 24 -12.66 -31.27 6.70
C SER A 24 -11.73 -31.65 5.54
N ASN A 25 -12.17 -31.45 4.30
CA ASN A 25 -11.37 -31.70 3.10
C ASN A 25 -10.39 -30.55 2.84
N GLN A 26 -9.09 -30.85 2.88
CA GLN A 26 -8.02 -29.87 2.76
C GLN A 26 -7.99 -29.20 1.37
N GLU A 27 -8.30 -29.91 0.29
CA GLU A 27 -8.33 -29.33 -1.07
C GLU A 27 -9.46 -28.31 -1.20
N THR A 28 -10.66 -28.66 -0.75
CA THR A 28 -11.81 -27.73 -0.75
C THR A 28 -11.53 -26.50 0.11
N ARG A 29 -10.89 -26.68 1.28
CA ARG A 29 -10.50 -25.57 2.16
C ARG A 29 -9.49 -24.62 1.50
N LYS A 30 -8.50 -25.14 0.77
CA LYS A 30 -7.56 -24.30 0.00
C LYS A 30 -8.30 -23.45 -1.04
N TRP A 31 -9.19 -24.06 -1.83
CA TRP A 31 -9.98 -23.35 -2.83
C TRP A 31 -10.87 -22.27 -2.23
N LEU A 32 -11.49 -22.53 -1.06
CA LEU A 32 -12.28 -21.54 -0.33
C LEU A 32 -11.44 -20.36 0.15
N ILE A 33 -10.25 -20.62 0.70
CA ILE A 33 -9.34 -19.57 1.15
C ILE A 33 -8.88 -18.71 -0.03
N HIS A 34 -8.46 -19.33 -1.14
CA HIS A 34 -8.05 -18.59 -2.34
C HIS A 34 -9.21 -17.83 -2.98
N GLY A 35 -10.40 -18.40 -3.01
CA GLY A 35 -11.62 -17.70 -3.44
C GLY A 35 -11.91 -16.48 -2.57
N GLY A 36 -11.78 -16.61 -1.25
CA GLY A 36 -11.92 -15.48 -0.32
C GLY A 36 -10.87 -14.39 -0.52
N GLN A 37 -9.61 -14.77 -0.73
CA GLN A 37 -8.52 -13.84 -1.05
C GLN A 37 -8.75 -13.13 -2.39
N LEU A 38 -9.30 -13.81 -3.40
CA LEU A 38 -9.65 -13.21 -4.68
C LEU A 38 -10.72 -12.12 -4.51
N LEU A 39 -11.78 -12.40 -3.74
CA LEU A 39 -12.85 -11.42 -3.47
C LEU A 39 -12.31 -10.19 -2.70
N ASN A 40 -11.47 -10.41 -1.69
CA ASN A 40 -10.77 -9.32 -1.00
C ASN A 40 -9.84 -8.54 -1.95
N GLY A 41 -9.16 -9.22 -2.87
CA GLY A 41 -8.32 -8.61 -3.89
C GLY A 41 -9.10 -7.70 -4.84
N LEU A 42 -10.30 -8.11 -5.25
CA LEU A 42 -11.19 -7.29 -6.09
C LEU A 42 -11.67 -6.01 -5.39
N ALA A 43 -11.76 -6.01 -4.07
CA ALA A 43 -12.08 -4.83 -3.26
C ALA A 43 -10.93 -3.81 -3.24
N GLY A 44 -9.67 -4.25 -3.33
CA GLY A 44 -8.46 -3.42 -3.20
C GLY A 44 -8.43 -2.14 -4.05
N PRO A 45 -8.61 -2.20 -5.38
CA PRO A 45 -8.59 -1.02 -6.25
C PRO A 45 -9.65 0.03 -5.90
N THR A 46 -10.77 -0.39 -5.33
CA THR A 46 -11.83 0.54 -4.92
C THR A 46 -11.43 1.27 -3.65
N VAL A 47 -10.82 0.57 -2.68
CA VAL A 47 -10.34 1.18 -1.43
C VAL A 47 -9.24 2.21 -1.73
N THR A 48 -8.31 1.90 -2.62
CA THR A 48 -7.24 2.84 -3.03
C THR A 48 -7.81 4.06 -3.75
N SER A 49 -8.82 3.86 -4.60
CA SER A 49 -9.52 4.94 -5.32
C SER A 49 -10.43 5.79 -4.44
N ALA A 50 -10.92 5.24 -3.34
CA ALA A 50 -11.86 5.93 -2.44
C ALA A 50 -11.21 7.11 -1.73
N SER A 51 -9.91 7.03 -1.40
CA SER A 51 -9.18 8.08 -0.68
C SER A 51 -9.16 9.42 -1.44
N PRO A 52 -8.63 9.49 -2.68
CA PRO A 52 -8.66 10.73 -3.46
C PRO A 52 -10.09 11.11 -3.87
N LEU A 53 -10.98 10.15 -4.13
CA LEU A 53 -12.38 10.50 -4.44
C LEU A 53 -13.08 11.17 -3.24
N LEU A 54 -12.82 10.71 -2.02
CA LEU A 54 -13.38 11.29 -0.80
C LEU A 54 -12.81 12.69 -0.56
N SER A 55 -11.49 12.86 -0.69
CA SER A 55 -10.84 14.17 -0.48
C SER A 55 -11.31 15.22 -1.49
N THR A 56 -11.48 14.85 -2.76
CA THR A 56 -11.97 15.80 -3.78
C THR A 56 -13.44 16.16 -3.63
N THR A 57 -14.25 15.25 -3.09
CA THR A 57 -15.71 15.45 -2.95
C THR A 57 -16.13 16.11 -1.66
N TRP A 58 -15.33 16.02 -0.58
CA TRP A 58 -15.71 16.53 0.75
C TRP A 58 -14.81 17.64 1.30
N PHE A 59 -13.59 17.82 0.75
CA PHE A 59 -12.61 18.77 1.30
C PHE A 59 -12.24 19.87 0.30
N SER A 60 -11.91 21.05 0.84
CA SER A 60 -11.40 22.19 0.08
C SER A 60 -9.99 21.90 -0.45
N PRO A 61 -9.50 22.66 -1.46
CA PRO A 61 -8.15 22.48 -1.99
C PRO A 61 -7.02 22.58 -0.94
N ASP A 62 -7.22 23.35 0.13
CA ASP A 62 -6.20 23.60 1.17
C ASP A 62 -6.10 22.49 2.25
N GLU A 63 -6.97 21.48 2.21
CA GLU A 63 -6.95 20.34 3.16
C GLU A 63 -6.99 18.99 2.43
N ARG A 64 -6.92 19.01 1.10
CA ARG A 64 -7.17 17.85 0.26
C ARG A 64 -6.05 16.82 0.35
N ALA A 65 -4.78 17.22 0.31
CA ALA A 65 -3.68 16.28 0.40
C ALA A 65 -3.65 15.61 1.78
N THR A 66 -3.92 16.37 2.84
CA THR A 66 -4.06 15.82 4.20
C THR A 66 -5.20 14.82 4.30
N ALA A 67 -6.38 15.12 3.73
CA ALA A 67 -7.52 14.20 3.73
C ALA A 67 -7.21 12.89 2.97
N THR A 68 -6.57 12.99 1.79
CA THR A 68 -6.11 11.82 1.02
C THR A 68 -5.08 11.01 1.80
N ALA A 69 -4.12 11.66 2.47
CA ALA A 69 -3.11 11.02 3.30
C ALA A 69 -3.70 10.26 4.48
N ILE A 70 -4.60 10.89 5.25
CA ILE A 70 -5.25 10.22 6.38
C ILE A 70 -6.03 8.98 5.89
N ALA A 71 -6.85 9.13 4.84
CA ALA A 71 -7.66 8.03 4.32
C ALA A 71 -6.81 6.85 3.79
N SER A 72 -5.76 7.15 3.03
CA SER A 72 -4.88 6.12 2.45
C SER A 72 -4.00 5.46 3.52
N LEU A 73 -3.40 6.22 4.42
CA LEU A 73 -2.43 5.72 5.39
C LEU A 73 -3.10 4.96 6.56
N ILE A 74 -4.35 5.28 6.93
CA ILE A 74 -5.12 4.44 7.87
C ILE A 74 -5.29 3.02 7.32
N SER A 75 -5.47 2.88 6.01
CA SER A 75 -5.54 1.55 5.37
C SER A 75 -4.23 0.78 5.55
N TYR A 76 -3.09 1.45 5.48
CA TYR A 76 -1.79 0.85 5.74
C TYR A 76 -1.57 0.53 7.23
N LEU A 77 -2.03 1.40 8.13
CA LEU A 77 -1.99 1.14 9.57
C LEU A 77 -2.74 -0.14 9.95
N GLY A 78 -3.84 -0.47 9.24
CA GLY A 78 -4.50 -1.77 9.35
C GLY A 78 -3.57 -2.95 9.02
N GLY A 79 -2.73 -2.81 8.00
CA GLY A 79 -1.67 -3.76 7.66
C GLY A 79 -0.58 -3.85 8.74
N ALA A 80 -0.21 -2.72 9.38
CA ALA A 80 0.70 -2.73 10.52
C ALA A 80 0.13 -3.54 11.70
N CYS A 81 -1.16 -3.39 11.99
CA CYS A 81 -1.83 -4.18 13.03
C CYS A 81 -1.74 -5.69 12.75
N ALA A 82 -1.74 -6.13 11.48
CA ALA A 82 -1.58 -7.53 11.13
C ALA A 82 -0.20 -8.09 11.54
N PHE A 83 0.87 -7.28 11.48
CA PHE A 83 2.20 -7.67 11.96
C PHE A 83 2.26 -7.86 13.48
N LEU A 84 1.35 -7.26 14.25
CA LEU A 84 1.24 -7.47 15.70
C LEU A 84 0.32 -8.65 16.03
N VAL A 85 -0.88 -8.66 15.44
CA VAL A 85 -1.91 -9.67 15.74
C VAL A 85 -1.44 -11.06 15.32
N GLY A 86 -0.75 -11.20 14.19
CA GLY A 86 -0.25 -12.49 13.70
C GLY A 86 0.61 -13.21 14.74
N PRO A 87 1.78 -12.66 15.13
CA PRO A 87 2.68 -13.30 16.11
C PRO A 87 2.14 -13.35 17.55
N LEU A 88 1.31 -12.38 17.98
CA LEU A 88 0.73 -12.40 19.33
C LEU A 88 -0.34 -13.48 19.48
N VAL A 89 -1.09 -13.75 18.41
CA VAL A 89 -2.19 -14.72 18.44
C VAL A 89 -1.75 -16.10 17.95
N VAL A 90 -0.78 -16.21 17.05
CA VAL A 90 -0.30 -17.49 16.52
C VAL A 90 1.15 -17.73 16.99
N PRO A 91 1.40 -18.71 17.89
CA PRO A 91 2.76 -19.05 18.28
C PRO A 91 3.57 -19.53 17.08
N GLY A 92 4.82 -19.06 16.96
CA GLY A 92 5.74 -19.56 15.96
C GLY A 92 6.07 -21.05 16.20
N PRO A 93 6.30 -21.85 15.16
CA PRO A 93 6.64 -23.27 15.30
C PRO A 93 7.98 -23.51 16.00
N ASN A 94 8.84 -22.49 16.07
CA ASN A 94 10.11 -22.51 16.78
C ASN A 94 10.00 -21.74 18.10
N SER A 95 9.80 -22.48 19.18
CA SER A 95 9.80 -22.08 20.60
C SER A 95 10.74 -20.90 20.92
N THR A 96 10.22 -19.67 20.93
CA THR A 96 10.93 -18.48 21.47
C THR A 96 10.02 -17.57 22.31
N THR A 97 8.73 -17.86 22.42
CA THR A 97 7.82 -17.17 23.34
C THR A 97 7.48 -18.04 24.52
N ALA A 98 7.44 -17.40 25.70
CA ALA A 98 7.20 -17.97 27.02
C ALA A 98 5.75 -18.48 27.21
N VAL A 99 5.28 -19.36 26.32
CA VAL A 99 4.06 -20.14 26.51
C VAL A 99 4.46 -21.48 27.13
N PRO A 100 3.78 -21.96 28.19
CA PRO A 100 4.17 -23.19 28.88
C PRO A 100 4.37 -24.37 27.90
N PRO A 101 5.41 -25.21 28.06
CA PRO A 101 5.85 -26.18 27.05
C PRO A 101 4.89 -27.37 26.81
N VAL A 102 3.68 -27.33 27.38
CA VAL A 102 2.76 -28.47 27.43
C VAL A 102 1.73 -28.44 26.30
N PHE A 103 1.49 -27.28 25.65
CA PHE A 103 0.46 -27.14 24.60
C PHE A 103 0.91 -26.40 23.33
N GLY A 104 2.14 -25.86 23.28
CA GLY A 104 2.57 -24.91 22.23
C GLY A 104 2.88 -25.50 20.84
N ASN A 105 3.08 -26.82 20.72
CA ASN A 105 3.60 -27.42 19.48
C ASN A 105 2.59 -28.32 18.75
N SER A 106 1.36 -28.42 19.24
CA SER A 106 0.33 -29.23 18.60
C SER A 106 -0.21 -28.53 17.35
N PRO A 107 -0.18 -29.17 16.16
CA PRO A 107 -0.66 -28.56 14.92
C PRO A 107 -2.15 -28.20 14.98
N GLU A 108 -2.91 -28.82 15.89
CA GLU A 108 -4.32 -28.49 16.15
C GLU A 108 -4.47 -27.15 16.88
N TYR A 109 -3.62 -26.86 17.86
CA TYR A 109 -3.65 -25.57 18.57
C TYR A 109 -3.33 -24.39 17.64
N ILE A 110 -2.37 -24.56 16.72
CA ILE A 110 -2.05 -23.54 15.72
C ILE A 110 -3.24 -23.31 14.78
N LYS A 111 -3.93 -24.37 14.36
CA LYS A 111 -5.13 -24.27 13.52
C LYS A 111 -6.25 -23.52 14.25
N ASP A 112 -6.55 -23.87 15.49
CA ASP A 112 -7.59 -23.21 16.30
C ASP A 112 -7.31 -21.71 16.45
N ARG A 113 -6.04 -21.33 16.67
CA ARG A 113 -5.65 -19.93 16.80
C ARG A 113 -5.76 -19.16 15.49
N ILE A 114 -5.43 -19.80 14.36
CA ILE A 114 -5.63 -19.20 13.03
C ILE A 114 -7.13 -19.03 12.77
N GLU A 115 -7.95 -20.05 13.03
CA GLU A 115 -9.40 -19.98 12.85
C GLU A 115 -10.03 -18.89 13.73
N ALA A 116 -9.61 -18.75 14.98
CA ALA A 116 -10.06 -17.68 15.87
C ALA A 116 -9.76 -16.28 15.29
N VAL A 117 -8.56 -16.07 14.71
CA VAL A 117 -8.22 -14.79 14.06
C VAL A 117 -9.10 -14.54 12.83
N LEU A 118 -9.36 -15.57 12.01
CA LEU A 118 -10.22 -15.46 10.83
C LEU A 118 -11.66 -15.11 11.21
N PHE A 119 -12.23 -15.76 12.23
CA PHE A 119 -13.57 -15.46 12.73
C PHE A 119 -13.66 -14.06 13.33
N ALA A 120 -12.64 -13.61 14.06
CA ALA A 120 -12.58 -12.24 14.57
C ALA A 120 -12.52 -11.21 13.43
N GLU A 121 -11.70 -11.45 12.40
CA GLU A 121 -11.61 -10.63 11.18
C GLU A 121 -12.99 -10.53 10.51
N PHE A 122 -13.66 -11.67 10.31
CA PHE A 122 -15.01 -11.72 9.73
C PHE A 122 -16.03 -10.92 10.54
N GLY A 123 -16.03 -11.07 11.88
CA GLY A 123 -16.91 -10.32 12.76
C GLY A 123 -16.73 -8.80 12.65
N ILE A 124 -15.48 -8.32 12.63
CA ILE A 124 -15.16 -6.89 12.51
C ILE A 124 -15.63 -6.36 11.15
N VAL A 125 -15.31 -7.06 10.06
CA VAL A 125 -15.68 -6.64 8.70
C VAL A 125 -17.20 -6.63 8.52
N ALA A 126 -17.91 -7.61 9.09
CA ALA A 126 -19.37 -7.67 9.08
C ALA A 126 -20.01 -6.50 9.84
N VAL A 127 -19.50 -6.16 11.04
CA VAL A 127 -19.99 -5.01 11.81
C VAL A 127 -19.81 -3.70 11.04
N ILE A 128 -18.65 -3.50 10.41
CA ILE A 128 -18.37 -2.31 9.59
C ILE A 128 -19.31 -2.26 8.38
N PHE A 129 -19.57 -3.40 7.73
CA PHE A 129 -20.53 -3.46 6.62
C PHE A 129 -21.96 -3.11 7.06
N CYS A 130 -22.41 -3.62 8.20
CA CYS A 130 -23.72 -3.26 8.77
C CYS A 130 -23.80 -1.76 9.09
N ALA A 131 -22.74 -1.17 9.65
CA ALA A 131 -22.66 0.26 9.89
C ALA A 131 -22.70 1.07 8.58
N ALA A 132 -21.99 0.63 7.55
CA ALA A 132 -22.02 1.26 6.22
C ALA A 132 -23.42 1.17 5.57
N LEU A 133 -24.13 0.05 5.72
CA LEU A 133 -25.51 -0.09 5.26
C LEU A 133 -26.44 0.88 5.99
N ALA A 134 -26.28 1.03 7.30
CA ALA A 134 -27.14 1.86 8.13
C ALA A 134 -26.95 3.37 7.91
N TYR A 135 -25.70 3.83 7.77
CA TYR A 135 -25.40 5.27 7.91
C TYR A 135 -24.63 5.91 6.75
N PHE A 136 -24.12 5.17 5.75
CA PHE A 136 -23.24 5.77 4.76
C PHE A 136 -23.99 6.76 3.84
N PRO A 137 -23.75 8.09 3.95
CA PRO A 137 -24.47 9.08 3.15
C PRO A 137 -23.94 9.09 1.71
N SER A 138 -24.84 9.32 0.75
CA SER A 138 -24.53 9.15 -0.68
C SER A 138 -23.58 10.23 -1.22
N ARG A 139 -23.77 11.49 -0.82
CA ARG A 139 -23.03 12.72 -1.19
C ARG A 139 -23.30 13.84 -0.16
N PRO A 140 -22.42 14.83 0.02
CA PRO A 140 -22.76 16.02 0.80
C PRO A 140 -23.88 16.82 0.10
N PRO A 141 -24.75 17.53 0.85
CA PRO A 141 -25.86 18.31 0.28
C PRO A 141 -25.39 19.51 -0.56
N PHE A 142 -24.15 19.98 -0.35
CA PHE A 142 -23.54 21.06 -1.13
C PHE A 142 -22.13 20.64 -1.59
N PRO A 143 -21.77 20.81 -2.88
CA PRO A 143 -20.44 20.47 -3.37
C PRO A 143 -19.40 21.47 -2.84
N PRO A 144 -18.31 21.03 -2.19
CA PRO A 144 -17.32 21.91 -1.59
C PRO A 144 -16.34 22.53 -2.61
N SER A 145 -16.33 22.10 -3.88
CA SER A 145 -15.47 22.66 -4.93
C SER A 145 -16.06 22.52 -6.34
N VAL A 146 -15.61 23.37 -7.28
CA VAL A 146 -16.02 23.34 -8.70
C VAL A 146 -15.57 22.04 -9.38
N ALA A 147 -14.42 21.48 -8.97
CA ALA A 147 -13.96 20.16 -9.41
C ALA A 147 -14.85 19.00 -8.92
N ALA A 148 -15.60 19.19 -7.83
CA ALA A 148 -16.64 18.25 -7.40
C ALA A 148 -17.97 18.44 -8.17
N ALA A 149 -18.19 19.65 -8.71
CA ALA A 149 -19.36 20.01 -9.52
C ALA A 149 -19.18 19.76 -11.03
N SER A 150 -17.96 19.59 -11.53
CA SER A 150 -17.66 19.42 -12.95
C SER A 150 -18.07 18.03 -13.49
N GLN A 151 -18.63 18.01 -14.71
CA GLN A 151 -18.98 16.76 -15.39
C GLN A 151 -17.72 15.98 -15.74
N ARG A 152 -17.60 14.78 -15.17
CA ARG A 152 -16.51 13.85 -15.47
C ARG A 152 -16.70 13.21 -16.85
N LEU A 153 -15.60 12.95 -17.54
CA LEU A 153 -15.60 12.27 -18.84
C LEU A 153 -16.22 10.86 -18.74
N SER A 154 -16.86 10.39 -19.82
CA SER A 154 -17.37 9.02 -19.91
C SER A 154 -16.26 7.98 -19.68
N TYR A 155 -16.58 6.88 -18.98
CA TYR A 155 -15.60 5.87 -18.54
C TYR A 155 -14.71 5.30 -19.66
N GLY A 156 -15.30 4.87 -20.80
CA GLY A 156 -14.54 4.24 -21.89
C GLY A 156 -13.54 5.20 -22.57
N ARG A 157 -13.97 6.42 -22.90
CA ARG A 157 -13.07 7.44 -23.48
C ARG A 157 -12.00 7.90 -22.49
N SER A 158 -12.32 7.93 -21.20
CA SER A 158 -11.38 8.27 -20.14
C SER A 158 -10.24 7.25 -20.03
N PHE A 159 -10.57 5.96 -20.11
CA PHE A 159 -9.58 4.89 -20.05
C PHE A 159 -8.58 4.95 -21.22
N CYS A 160 -9.08 5.07 -22.46
CA CYS A 160 -8.20 5.21 -23.63
C CYS A 160 -7.35 6.49 -23.55
N ARG A 161 -7.96 7.63 -23.18
CA ARG A 161 -7.24 8.90 -23.04
C ARG A 161 -6.15 8.83 -21.97
N LEU A 162 -6.41 8.13 -20.87
CA LEU A 162 -5.47 7.94 -19.78
C LEU A 162 -4.25 7.12 -20.26
N LEU A 163 -4.48 5.98 -20.91
CA LEU A 163 -3.40 5.12 -21.44
C LEU A 163 -2.66 5.73 -22.61
N SER A 164 -3.29 6.60 -23.40
CA SER A 164 -2.62 7.34 -24.48
C SER A 164 -1.86 8.57 -23.98
N ASN A 165 -1.96 8.95 -22.70
CA ASN A 165 -1.27 10.12 -22.16
C ASN A 165 0.14 9.72 -21.64
N PRO A 166 1.23 10.07 -22.35
CA PRO A 166 2.58 9.68 -21.95
C PRO A 166 2.99 10.31 -20.62
N ARG A 167 2.43 11.48 -20.25
CA ARG A 167 2.70 12.13 -18.97
C ARG A 167 2.16 11.30 -17.81
N PHE A 168 0.94 10.79 -17.96
CA PHE A 168 0.33 9.89 -16.98
C PHE A 168 1.09 8.57 -16.88
N LEU A 169 1.42 7.95 -18.01
CA LEU A 169 2.17 6.68 -17.99
C LEU A 169 3.52 6.83 -17.28
N MET A 170 4.22 7.95 -17.48
CA MET A 170 5.50 8.20 -16.83
C MET A 170 5.37 8.26 -15.30
N ILE A 171 4.40 9.01 -14.76
CA ILE A 171 4.17 9.07 -13.31
C ILE A 171 3.59 7.76 -12.76
N ALA A 172 2.77 7.06 -13.55
CA ALA A 172 2.19 5.78 -13.15
C ALA A 172 3.29 4.72 -13.00
N LEU A 173 4.28 4.71 -13.91
CA LEU A 173 5.46 3.85 -13.81
C LEU A 173 6.37 4.26 -12.64
N ALA A 174 6.56 5.56 -12.42
CA ALA A 174 7.34 6.06 -11.27
C ALA A 174 6.74 5.64 -9.92
N TYR A 175 5.43 5.49 -9.81
CA TYR A 175 4.78 4.92 -8.64
C TYR A 175 4.85 3.39 -8.61
N ALA A 176 4.41 2.75 -9.69
CA ALA A 176 4.10 1.32 -9.70
C ALA A 176 5.34 0.42 -9.61
N ILE A 177 6.46 0.87 -10.19
CA ILE A 177 7.70 0.09 -10.18
C ILE A 177 8.29 -0.01 -8.76
N PRO A 178 8.64 1.08 -8.06
CA PRO A 178 9.24 0.98 -6.72
C PRO A 178 8.26 0.43 -5.68
N LEU A 179 6.99 0.81 -5.69
CA LEU A 179 6.01 0.32 -4.71
C LEU A 179 5.63 -1.15 -4.97
N GLY A 180 5.58 -1.58 -6.22
CA GLY A 180 5.29 -2.97 -6.58
C GLY A 180 6.46 -3.88 -6.19
N VAL A 181 7.68 -3.44 -6.48
CA VAL A 181 8.91 -4.14 -6.06
C VAL A 181 9.01 -4.17 -4.54
N PHE A 182 8.77 -3.06 -3.85
CA PHE A 182 8.77 -3.01 -2.38
C PHE A 182 7.70 -3.90 -1.76
N SER A 183 6.49 -3.95 -2.32
CA SER A 183 5.42 -4.82 -1.83
C SER A 183 5.78 -6.30 -1.95
N GLY A 184 6.31 -6.70 -3.11
CA GLY A 184 6.80 -8.07 -3.33
C GLY A 184 8.00 -8.39 -2.43
N TRP A 185 8.92 -7.44 -2.26
CA TRP A 185 10.08 -7.61 -1.39
C TRP A 185 9.71 -7.73 0.09
N SER A 186 8.82 -6.86 0.58
CA SER A 186 8.35 -6.87 1.96
C SER A 186 7.59 -8.17 2.29
N GLY A 187 6.83 -8.71 1.35
CA GLY A 187 6.10 -9.97 1.53
C GLY A 187 7.00 -11.19 1.73
N VAL A 188 8.26 -11.13 1.29
CA VAL A 188 9.23 -12.23 1.38
C VAL A 188 10.43 -11.88 2.28
N LEU A 189 10.32 -10.78 3.04
CA LEU A 189 11.40 -10.24 3.86
C LEU A 189 11.96 -11.26 4.86
N ASP A 190 11.08 -12.05 5.48
CA ASP A 190 11.45 -13.12 6.41
C ASP A 190 12.45 -14.12 5.80
N TRP A 191 12.22 -14.53 4.54
CA TRP A 191 13.09 -15.45 3.82
C TRP A 191 14.43 -14.82 3.45
N ILE A 192 14.46 -13.51 3.22
CA ILE A 192 15.68 -12.76 2.89
C ILE A 192 16.55 -12.58 4.14
N LEU A 193 15.92 -12.44 5.31
CA LEU A 193 16.61 -12.19 6.59
C LEU A 193 17.01 -13.48 7.32
N THR A 194 16.36 -14.61 7.03
CA THR A 194 16.68 -15.92 7.62
C THR A 194 18.16 -16.34 7.44
N PRO A 195 18.79 -16.23 6.25
CA PRO A 195 20.21 -16.53 6.06
C PRO A 195 21.18 -15.61 6.82
N VAL A 196 20.68 -14.47 7.32
CA VAL A 196 21.44 -13.47 8.09
C VAL A 196 21.30 -13.73 9.61
N HIS A 197 20.63 -14.82 10.01
CA HIS A 197 20.32 -15.17 11.41
C HIS A 197 19.44 -14.15 12.14
N ILE A 198 18.58 -13.44 11.41
CA ILE A 198 17.58 -12.55 11.99
C ILE A 198 16.28 -13.34 12.19
N SER A 199 15.61 -13.10 13.32
CA SER A 199 14.36 -13.79 13.68
C SER A 199 13.20 -13.38 12.78
N GLN A 200 12.22 -14.27 12.60
CA GLN A 200 10.95 -13.92 11.95
C GLN A 200 10.20 -12.82 12.70
N VAL A 201 10.31 -12.80 14.03
CA VAL A 201 9.69 -11.76 14.88
C VAL A 201 10.28 -10.38 14.55
N ASP A 202 11.59 -10.34 14.34
CA ASP A 202 12.33 -9.15 14.00
C ASP A 202 11.95 -8.60 12.61
N ALA A 203 11.80 -9.49 11.62
CA ALA A 203 11.29 -9.13 10.30
C ALA A 203 9.87 -8.52 10.38
N GLY A 204 9.02 -9.08 11.25
CA GLY A 204 7.70 -8.52 11.57
C GLY A 204 7.77 -7.10 12.15
N TRP A 205 8.67 -6.86 13.12
CA TRP A 205 8.88 -5.53 13.70
C TRP A 205 9.41 -4.51 12.69
N ILE A 206 10.29 -4.92 11.78
CA ILE A 206 10.76 -4.06 10.69
C ILE A 206 9.58 -3.62 9.81
N GLY A 207 8.72 -4.56 9.40
CA GLY A 207 7.51 -4.25 8.62
C GLY A 207 6.56 -3.31 9.37
N PHE A 208 6.31 -3.58 10.66
CA PHE A 208 5.48 -2.76 11.52
C PHE A 208 5.98 -1.30 11.60
N TRP A 209 7.23 -1.08 12.00
CA TRP A 209 7.79 0.26 12.17
C TRP A 209 7.94 1.02 10.85
N SER A 210 8.17 0.29 9.76
CA SER A 210 8.21 0.87 8.42
C SER A 210 6.86 1.48 8.01
N ILE A 211 5.76 0.78 8.27
CA ILE A 211 4.41 1.29 8.00
C ILE A 211 4.05 2.44 8.95
N VAL A 212 4.27 2.27 10.27
CA VAL A 212 3.92 3.32 11.25
C VAL A 212 4.68 4.60 10.98
N GLY A 213 5.99 4.52 10.75
CA GLY A 213 6.79 5.70 10.42
C GLY A 213 6.36 6.33 9.08
N GLY A 214 6.02 5.51 8.08
CA GLY A 214 5.48 5.99 6.80
C GLY A 214 4.12 6.70 6.93
N CYS A 215 3.27 6.26 7.85
CA CYS A 215 2.01 6.93 8.16
C CYS A 215 2.25 8.31 8.78
N VAL A 216 3.14 8.39 9.79
CA VAL A 216 3.44 9.65 10.49
C VAL A 216 4.10 10.66 9.54
N VAL A 217 5.13 10.24 8.82
CA VAL A 217 5.86 11.12 7.88
C VAL A 217 4.98 11.48 6.68
N GLY A 218 4.19 10.54 6.16
CA GLY A 218 3.25 10.79 5.05
C GLY A 218 2.19 11.82 5.39
N ILE A 219 1.56 11.75 6.58
CA ILE A 219 0.59 12.77 7.02
C ILE A 219 1.28 14.12 7.21
N ALA A 220 2.45 14.17 7.84
CA ALA A 220 3.18 15.42 8.07
C ALA A 220 3.57 16.10 6.75
N LEU A 221 4.08 15.35 5.77
CA LEU A 221 4.45 15.88 4.46
C LEU A 221 3.24 16.26 3.60
N ALA A 222 2.14 15.52 3.69
CA ALA A 222 0.89 15.89 3.02
C ALA A 222 0.33 17.21 3.57
N ARG A 223 0.39 17.40 4.90
CA ARG A 223 -0.01 18.66 5.52
C ARG A 223 0.91 19.81 5.12
N PHE A 224 2.21 19.55 5.01
CA PHE A 224 3.17 20.53 4.50
C PHE A 224 2.93 20.89 3.03
N ALA A 225 2.55 19.91 2.20
CA ALA A 225 2.17 20.13 0.80
C ALA A 225 0.91 20.99 0.67
N ASP A 226 -0.08 20.82 1.56
CA ASP A 226 -1.28 21.67 1.60
C ASP A 226 -0.94 23.13 1.93
N PHE A 227 0.03 23.39 2.82
CA PHE A 227 0.45 24.75 3.16
C PHE A 227 1.16 25.49 2.02
N ILE A 228 1.87 24.77 1.15
CA ILE A 228 2.66 25.39 0.08
C ILE A 228 2.24 24.80 -1.26
N ARG A 229 1.38 25.55 -1.95
CA ARG A 229 0.84 25.19 -3.26
C ARG A 229 1.96 24.95 -4.27
N GLY A 230 1.85 23.88 -5.04
CA GLY A 230 2.80 23.55 -6.10
C GLY A 230 4.08 22.83 -5.64
N MET A 231 4.13 22.30 -4.41
CA MET A 231 5.29 21.55 -3.90
C MET A 231 5.19 20.03 -3.98
N LEU A 232 4.28 19.47 -4.78
CA LEU A 232 4.11 18.02 -4.87
C LEU A 232 5.36 17.32 -5.43
N LYS A 233 5.94 17.78 -6.54
CA LYS A 233 7.18 17.21 -7.09
C LYS A 233 8.40 17.34 -6.17
N PRO A 234 8.74 18.50 -5.57
CA PRO A 234 9.94 18.57 -4.73
C PRO A 234 9.83 17.67 -3.50
N ILE A 235 8.65 17.57 -2.88
CA ILE A 235 8.41 16.63 -1.78
C ILE A 235 8.59 15.19 -2.27
N LEU A 236 8.07 14.86 -3.45
CA LEU A 236 8.21 13.54 -4.04
C LEU A 236 9.66 13.18 -4.38
N LEU A 237 10.44 14.13 -4.91
CA LEU A 237 11.87 13.97 -5.18
C LEU A 237 12.67 13.75 -3.88
N LEU A 238 12.32 14.47 -2.81
CA LEU A 238 12.93 14.27 -1.49
C LEU A 238 12.66 12.86 -0.97
N LEU A 239 11.40 12.40 -1.05
CA LEU A 239 11.01 11.06 -0.61
C LEU A 239 11.69 9.97 -1.44
N LEU A 240 11.69 10.08 -2.77
CA LEU A 240 12.29 9.09 -3.66
C LEU A 240 13.82 9.06 -3.57
N SER A 241 14.48 10.19 -3.33
CA SER A 241 15.93 10.23 -3.10
C SER A 241 16.27 9.58 -1.76
N GLY A 242 15.49 9.84 -0.70
CA GLY A 242 15.60 9.14 0.58
C GLY A 242 15.38 7.63 0.46
N ALA A 243 14.36 7.19 -0.29
CA ALA A 243 14.11 5.78 -0.57
C ALA A 243 15.25 5.13 -1.37
N THR A 244 15.78 5.83 -2.37
CA THR A 244 16.92 5.35 -3.16
C THR A 244 18.16 5.20 -2.27
N LEU A 245 18.51 6.20 -1.46
CA LEU A 245 19.65 6.12 -0.55
C LEU A 245 19.49 4.98 0.48
N SER A 246 18.28 4.84 1.05
CA SER A 246 17.99 3.81 2.05
C SER A 246 18.03 2.40 1.46
N SER A 247 17.53 2.21 0.23
CA SER A 247 17.60 0.92 -0.48
C SER A 247 19.04 0.56 -0.86
N PHE A 248 19.83 1.52 -1.36
CA PHE A 248 21.26 1.28 -1.60
C PHE A 248 21.99 0.92 -0.30
N TRP A 249 21.72 1.63 0.80
CA TRP A 249 22.31 1.33 2.10
C TRP A 249 21.95 -0.09 2.58
N TYR A 250 20.68 -0.48 2.45
CA TYR A 250 20.23 -1.84 2.77
C TYR A 250 20.94 -2.90 1.91
N THR A 251 20.95 -2.73 0.59
CA THR A 251 21.54 -3.70 -0.34
C THR A 251 23.04 -3.85 -0.12
N LEU A 252 23.75 -2.74 0.14
CA LEU A 252 25.18 -2.78 0.49
C LEU A 252 25.43 -3.51 1.80
N THR A 253 24.56 -3.34 2.80
CA THR A 253 24.67 -4.05 4.09
C THR A 253 24.50 -5.56 3.93
N CYS A 254 23.70 -6.01 2.95
CA CYS A 254 23.53 -7.43 2.65
C CYS A 254 24.73 -8.05 1.90
N LEU A 255 25.54 -7.26 1.21
CA LEU A 255 26.72 -7.72 0.47
C LEU A 255 27.92 -7.83 1.43
N LYS A 256 28.04 -8.97 2.12
CA LYS A 256 29.14 -9.30 3.06
C LYS A 256 30.56 -9.16 2.47
N THR A 257 30.71 -8.96 1.17
CA THR A 257 31.97 -9.18 0.43
C THR A 257 32.77 -7.92 0.10
N VAL A 258 32.20 -6.71 0.18
CA VAL A 258 32.82 -5.51 -0.45
C VAL A 258 33.29 -4.45 0.54
N ILE A 259 32.74 -4.38 1.76
CA ILE A 259 33.06 -3.30 2.69
C ILE A 259 33.17 -3.86 4.11
N HIS A 260 34.23 -3.50 4.84
CA HIS A 260 34.37 -3.72 6.29
C HIS A 260 33.35 -2.88 7.11
N LEU A 261 32.11 -2.77 6.64
CA LEU A 261 31.04 -2.19 7.44
C LEU A 261 30.65 -3.24 8.49
N PRO A 262 30.65 -2.89 9.79
CA PRO A 262 30.17 -3.82 10.80
C PRO A 262 28.70 -4.10 10.51
N LEU A 263 28.38 -5.35 10.16
CA LEU A 263 27.02 -5.85 10.01
C LEU A 263 26.36 -5.83 11.39
N THR A 264 25.90 -4.66 11.79
CA THR A 264 25.18 -4.46 13.04
C THR A 264 23.71 -4.65 12.70
N THR A 265 22.99 -5.50 13.43
CA THR A 265 21.55 -5.70 13.25
C THR A 265 20.79 -4.37 13.20
N ALA A 266 21.25 -3.38 13.98
CA ALA A 266 20.74 -2.01 13.96
C ALA A 266 20.78 -1.34 12.57
N THR A 267 21.87 -1.45 11.80
CA THR A 267 21.97 -0.76 10.48
C THR A 267 21.05 -1.36 9.43
N LEU A 268 20.85 -2.68 9.48
CA LEU A 268 19.89 -3.37 8.63
C LEU A 268 18.46 -2.93 8.98
N TYR A 269 18.12 -2.89 10.27
CA TYR A 269 16.79 -2.45 10.70
C TYR A 269 16.52 -1.01 10.30
N THR A 270 17.46 -0.09 10.56
CA THR A 270 17.27 1.33 10.24
C THR A 270 17.11 1.55 8.74
N SER A 271 17.90 0.87 7.90
CA SER A 271 17.81 1.03 6.44
C SER A 271 16.49 0.47 5.87
N CYS A 272 16.03 -0.69 6.34
CA CYS A 272 14.74 -1.25 5.95
C CYS A 272 13.56 -0.38 6.40
N ILE A 273 13.58 0.08 7.66
CA ILE A 273 12.52 0.93 8.20
C ILE A 273 12.46 2.24 7.40
N LEU A 274 13.59 2.93 7.23
CA LEU A 274 13.66 4.18 6.47
C LEU A 274 13.19 4.01 5.03
N LEU A 275 13.59 2.93 4.34
CA LEU A 275 13.15 2.65 2.98
C LEU A 275 11.62 2.64 2.88
N GLY A 276 10.94 1.87 3.71
CA GLY A 276 9.48 1.84 3.64
C GLY A 276 8.82 3.07 4.28
N VAL A 277 9.46 3.79 5.20
CA VAL A 277 8.97 5.11 5.63
C VAL A 277 8.87 6.04 4.43
N PHE A 278 9.94 6.15 3.62
CA PHE A 278 9.95 7.02 2.46
C PHE A 278 8.96 6.58 1.37
N LEU A 279 8.90 5.28 1.06
CA LEU A 279 7.99 4.75 0.04
C LEU A 279 6.53 4.86 0.45
N ASN A 280 6.15 4.43 1.67
CA ASN A 280 4.77 4.55 2.15
C ASN A 280 4.33 6.02 2.25
N SER A 281 5.22 6.93 2.67
CA SER A 281 4.93 8.37 2.73
C SER A 281 4.68 9.00 1.35
N SER A 282 5.24 8.42 0.29
CA SER A 282 5.10 8.97 -1.07
C SER A 282 3.72 8.71 -1.69
N VAL A 283 3.00 7.69 -1.24
CA VAL A 283 1.71 7.25 -1.79
C VAL A 283 0.66 8.37 -1.87
N PRO A 284 0.36 9.11 -0.79
CA PRO A 284 -0.65 10.17 -0.87
C PRO A 284 -0.24 11.33 -1.78
N ILE A 285 1.05 11.68 -1.81
CA ILE A 285 1.57 12.73 -2.69
C ILE A 285 1.44 12.32 -4.16
N PHE A 286 1.72 11.05 -4.47
CA PHE A 286 1.47 10.49 -5.80
C PHE A 286 -0.02 10.54 -6.18
N PHE A 287 -0.94 10.20 -5.26
CA PHE A 287 -2.38 10.27 -5.53
C PHE A 287 -2.83 11.68 -5.91
N GLU A 288 -2.39 12.71 -5.19
CA GLU A 288 -2.69 14.10 -5.58
C GLU A 288 -2.08 14.46 -6.94
N LEU A 289 -0.81 14.08 -7.17
CA LEU A 289 -0.12 14.35 -8.44
C LEU A 289 -0.82 13.66 -9.63
N PHE A 290 -1.34 12.44 -9.45
CA PHE A 290 -2.10 11.73 -10.47
C PHE A 290 -3.37 12.47 -10.84
N VAL A 291 -4.17 12.84 -9.83
CA VAL A 291 -5.46 13.51 -10.03
C VAL A 291 -5.25 14.88 -10.68
N GLU A 292 -4.19 15.59 -10.30
CA GLU A 292 -3.79 16.87 -10.89
C GLU A 292 -3.42 16.71 -12.38
N THR A 293 -2.61 15.69 -12.71
CA THR A 293 -2.07 15.49 -14.07
C THR A 293 -3.13 15.04 -15.09
N VAL A 294 -4.15 14.31 -14.65
CA VAL A 294 -5.12 13.65 -15.54
C VAL A 294 -6.49 14.32 -15.53
N TYR A 295 -6.64 15.44 -14.84
CA TYR A 295 -7.89 16.19 -14.83
C TYR A 295 -8.38 16.47 -16.27
N PRO A 296 -9.67 16.24 -16.63
CA PRO A 296 -10.83 15.90 -15.78
C PRO A 296 -11.21 14.39 -15.79
N VAL A 297 -10.25 13.47 -15.88
CA VAL A 297 -10.49 12.02 -15.79
C VAL A 297 -10.97 11.65 -14.37
N PRO A 298 -11.94 10.72 -14.21
CA PRO A 298 -12.36 10.23 -12.90
C PRO A 298 -11.20 9.60 -12.10
N GLU A 299 -11.07 9.96 -10.81
CA GLU A 299 -10.00 9.49 -9.93
C GLU A 299 -9.96 7.96 -9.83
N GLY A 300 -11.14 7.31 -9.83
CA GLY A 300 -11.24 5.87 -9.71
C GLY A 300 -10.63 5.09 -10.88
N ILE A 301 -10.65 5.63 -12.09
CA ILE A 301 -9.99 4.97 -13.24
C ILE A 301 -8.47 5.13 -13.09
N THR A 302 -8.01 6.33 -12.74
CA THR A 302 -6.61 6.66 -12.54
C THR A 302 -5.96 5.78 -11.46
N CYS A 303 -6.55 5.76 -10.26
CA CYS A 303 -6.06 4.94 -9.15
C CYS A 303 -6.19 3.44 -9.43
N GLY A 304 -7.24 3.02 -10.15
CA GLY A 304 -7.41 1.64 -10.60
C GLY A 304 -6.28 1.17 -11.52
N VAL A 305 -5.93 1.96 -12.53
CA VAL A 305 -4.81 1.66 -13.46
C VAL A 305 -3.48 1.62 -12.72
N VAL A 306 -3.22 2.59 -11.85
CA VAL A 306 -1.98 2.64 -11.06
C VAL A 306 -1.87 1.43 -10.11
N THR A 307 -2.97 1.06 -9.44
CA THR A 307 -3.01 -0.11 -8.56
C THR A 307 -2.79 -1.41 -9.35
N PHE A 308 -3.37 -1.51 -10.54
CA PHE A 308 -3.14 -2.65 -11.44
C PHE A 308 -1.66 -2.76 -11.83
N LEU A 309 -1.04 -1.66 -12.28
CA LEU A 309 0.38 -1.65 -12.63
C LEU A 309 1.26 -2.04 -11.44
N ASN A 310 0.96 -1.52 -10.24
CA ASN A 310 1.68 -1.85 -9.02
C ASN A 310 1.63 -3.36 -8.73
N ASN A 311 0.43 -3.96 -8.78
CA ASN A 311 0.24 -5.39 -8.58
C ASN A 311 0.88 -6.23 -9.69
N MET A 312 0.91 -5.73 -10.92
CA MET A 312 1.59 -6.38 -12.04
C MET A 312 3.10 -6.47 -11.79
N PHE A 313 3.77 -5.36 -11.42
CA PHE A 313 5.20 -5.37 -11.12
C PHE A 313 5.53 -6.25 -9.91
N MET A 314 4.70 -6.21 -8.87
CA MET A 314 4.81 -7.14 -7.73
C MET A 314 4.71 -8.61 -8.20
N GLY A 315 3.70 -8.94 -9.01
CA GLY A 315 3.47 -10.30 -9.50
C GLY A 315 4.61 -10.80 -10.39
N VAL A 316 5.14 -9.95 -11.28
CA VAL A 316 6.31 -10.26 -12.12
C VAL A 316 7.53 -10.55 -11.24
N LEU A 317 7.79 -9.71 -10.24
CA LEU A 317 8.90 -9.90 -9.32
C LEU A 317 8.80 -11.23 -8.56
N LEU A 318 7.62 -11.54 -8.00
CA LEU A 318 7.38 -12.78 -7.27
C LEU A 318 7.41 -14.02 -8.18
N PHE A 319 6.98 -13.88 -9.44
CA PHE A 319 7.08 -14.95 -10.43
C PHE A 319 8.55 -15.32 -10.69
N PHE A 320 9.42 -14.34 -10.93
CA PHE A 320 10.86 -14.59 -11.06
C PHE A 320 11.48 -15.13 -9.77
N PHE A 321 11.02 -14.66 -8.61
CA PHE A 321 11.45 -15.18 -7.31
C PHE A 321 11.18 -16.68 -7.17
N SER A 322 10.05 -17.19 -7.69
CA SER A 322 9.75 -18.62 -7.66
C SER A 322 10.81 -19.47 -8.38
N PHE A 323 11.41 -18.97 -9.46
CA PHE A 323 12.44 -19.70 -10.22
C PHE A 323 13.85 -19.50 -9.66
N TYR A 324 14.18 -18.29 -9.18
CA TYR A 324 15.52 -17.89 -8.75
C TYR A 324 15.66 -17.75 -7.21
N HIS A 325 14.89 -18.52 -6.44
CA HIS A 325 14.84 -18.45 -4.96
C HIS A 325 16.16 -18.79 -4.24
N LYS A 326 17.17 -19.30 -4.95
CA LYS A 326 18.46 -19.71 -4.36
C LYS A 326 19.43 -18.54 -4.14
N GLU A 327 19.27 -17.44 -4.87
CA GLU A 327 20.13 -16.26 -4.75
C GLU A 327 19.28 -15.02 -4.44
N PHE A 328 19.43 -14.45 -3.24
CA PHE A 328 18.67 -13.25 -2.84
C PHE A 328 19.29 -11.94 -3.34
N SER A 329 20.51 -11.98 -3.86
CA SER A 329 21.27 -10.79 -4.27
C SER A 329 20.57 -10.00 -5.37
N TRP A 330 20.12 -10.66 -6.45
CA TRP A 330 19.43 -9.98 -7.55
C TRP A 330 18.14 -9.31 -7.06
N PHE A 331 17.41 -9.98 -6.17
CA PHE A 331 16.15 -9.52 -5.61
C PHE A 331 16.35 -8.26 -4.75
N ASN A 332 17.41 -8.22 -3.94
CA ASN A 332 17.78 -7.03 -3.17
C ASN A 332 18.30 -5.88 -4.06
N TRP A 333 18.87 -6.16 -5.23
CA TRP A 333 19.30 -5.14 -6.20
C TRP A 333 18.13 -4.55 -7.02
N CYS A 334 17.03 -5.28 -7.16
CA CYS A 334 15.82 -4.74 -7.80
C CYS A 334 15.25 -3.52 -7.05
N LEU A 335 15.37 -3.48 -5.72
CA LEU A 335 14.92 -2.36 -4.89
C LEU A 335 15.59 -1.02 -5.26
N PRO A 336 16.92 -0.85 -5.12
CA PRO A 336 17.58 0.41 -5.48
C PRO A 336 17.41 0.75 -6.96
N GLY A 337 17.43 -0.26 -7.85
CA GLY A 337 17.15 -0.06 -9.28
C GLY A 337 15.76 0.52 -9.54
N SER A 338 14.73 0.00 -8.87
CA SER A 338 13.35 0.47 -8.98
C SER A 338 13.16 1.91 -8.44
N CYS A 339 13.78 2.21 -7.30
CA CYS A 339 13.72 3.55 -6.68
C CYS A 339 14.47 4.59 -7.52
N LEU A 340 15.65 4.25 -8.03
CA LEU A 340 16.43 5.12 -8.89
C LEU A 340 15.71 5.40 -10.22
N LEU A 341 15.12 4.38 -10.83
CA LEU A 341 14.31 4.55 -12.05
C LEU A 341 13.14 5.51 -11.80
N SER A 342 12.41 5.31 -10.70
CA SER A 342 11.33 6.21 -10.30
C SER A 342 11.82 7.65 -10.09
N LEU A 343 12.95 7.85 -9.41
CA LEU A 343 13.56 9.17 -9.22
C LEU A 343 13.89 9.85 -10.56
N LEU A 344 14.49 9.13 -11.51
CA LEU A 344 14.80 9.65 -12.85
C LEU A 344 13.53 10.02 -13.62
N LEU A 345 12.47 9.19 -13.56
CA LEU A 345 11.20 9.48 -14.21
C LEU A 345 10.53 10.74 -13.64
N ILE A 346 10.57 10.95 -12.33
CA ILE A 346 10.03 12.16 -11.69
C ILE A 346 10.91 13.40 -11.97
N LEU A 347 12.23 13.25 -12.08
CA LEU A 347 13.10 14.35 -12.51
C LEU A 347 12.73 14.83 -13.93
N CYS A 348 12.54 13.88 -14.86
CA CYS A 348 12.11 14.15 -16.23
C CYS A 348 10.65 14.63 -16.34
N PHE A 349 9.83 14.38 -15.33
CA PHE A 349 8.43 14.82 -15.31
C PHE A 349 8.32 16.34 -15.22
N ARG A 350 7.70 16.96 -16.22
CA ARG A 350 7.36 18.38 -16.19
C ARG A 350 5.96 18.55 -15.62
N GLU A 351 5.88 19.24 -14.48
CA GLU A 351 4.60 19.49 -13.82
C GLU A 351 3.71 20.41 -14.67
N SER A 352 2.41 20.10 -14.68
CA SER A 352 1.34 20.96 -15.20
C SER A 352 0.25 20.96 -14.14
N TYR A 353 -0.01 22.12 -13.54
CA TYR A 353 -0.94 22.30 -12.44
C TYR A 353 -2.33 22.73 -12.95
N ASP A 354 -2.84 22.03 -13.96
CA ASP A 354 -4.01 22.47 -14.74
C ASP A 354 -5.27 22.61 -13.87
N ARG A 355 -5.39 21.84 -12.79
CA ARG A 355 -6.53 21.88 -11.86
C ARG A 355 -6.35 22.94 -10.79
N LEU A 356 -5.16 23.13 -10.23
CA LEU A 356 -4.85 24.23 -9.31
C LEU A 356 -5.13 25.59 -9.97
N TYR A 357 -4.78 25.76 -11.25
CA TYR A 357 -5.10 26.97 -12.00
C TYR A 357 -6.62 27.20 -12.08
N LEU A 358 -7.41 26.17 -12.33
CA LEU A 358 -8.88 26.25 -12.33
C LEU A 358 -9.46 26.62 -10.96
N ASP A 359 -8.98 25.99 -9.88
CA ASP A 359 -9.44 26.25 -8.52
C ASP A 359 -9.07 27.69 -8.06
N VAL A 360 -7.94 28.24 -8.53
CA VAL A 360 -7.53 29.64 -8.25
C VAL A 360 -8.35 30.67 -9.05
N ILE A 361 -8.58 30.42 -10.34
CA ILE A 361 -9.28 31.38 -11.22
C ILE A 361 -10.73 31.61 -10.79
N VAL A 362 -11.41 30.62 -10.20
CA VAL A 362 -12.80 30.77 -9.75
C VAL A 362 -12.90 31.32 -8.31
N SER A 363 -11.77 31.38 -7.57
CA SER A 363 -11.71 31.97 -6.23
C SER A 363 -11.50 33.49 -6.22
N VAL A 364 -11.21 34.08 -7.38
CA VAL A 364 -11.12 35.53 -7.65
C VAL A 364 -12.36 35.95 -8.41
#